data_AF-A0A2D6NI06-F1
#
_entry.id   AF-A0A2D6NI06-F1
#
_cell.length_a   1.000
_cell.length_b   1.000
_cell.length_c   1.000
_cell.angle_alpha   90.00
_cell.angle_beta   90.00
_cell.angle_gamma   90.00
#
_symmetry.space_group_name_H-M   'P 1'
#
loop_
_entity.id
_entity.type
_entity.pdbx_description
1 polymer ?
#
loop_
_entity_poly.entity_id
_entity_poly.type
_entity_poly.pdbx_seq_one_letter_code
_entity_poly.pdbx_strand_id
1 'polypeptide(L)'
;MQGFFKSVKDSLPVGQCYICKLDQECQSPKMELSGEGKKGILVVGEAPGRVEDREGSQFIGKTGQYLRKVLSSIAIDLDEDCWKINAVNCFPLKNKTPSSNEVAYCRPRLWEQIEKKNPKVIVLLGKIALESFLGDRWREGLGGISRWRGFIIPDRKSESWVIPSFHPSYILRQRETNPAVELIFKDDMKKINHVLYDRGTVEKEKPEQDCITVLNKDNLPLALKRMYQGCRKNKRLLAFDYETTGLKPYAEGHKIVSVSLCFDRAVAYAFMTSSFDSISLKYWKMMLECPTIPKTAHNLKFEHVWSKQYFGVDVKGWKWDTMNIAHLIDNRSYISGLEFQAYMNFGLEPWNEKVSSFLKARGGNAFNTIQKVPNRELLLYNGIDSLIQYKLAILQGANQ
;
A
#
# COMPACT_ATOMS: atom_id res chain seq x y z
N MET A 1 -27.62 19.91 28.75
CA MET A 1 -26.45 20.45 28.02
C MET A 1 -25.49 19.29 27.77
N GLN A 2 -25.62 18.61 26.62
CA GLN A 2 -24.72 17.52 26.22
C GLN A 2 -23.96 17.97 24.98
N GLY A 3 -22.64 17.82 25.04
CA GLY A 3 -21.68 18.31 24.06
C GLY A 3 -21.78 17.60 22.72
N PHE A 4 -21.93 18.40 21.67
CA PHE A 4 -21.71 18.02 20.29
C PHE A 4 -20.21 18.02 20.00
N PHE A 5 -19.52 16.90 20.22
CA PHE A 5 -18.26 16.63 19.52
C PHE A 5 -18.60 15.97 18.19
N LYS A 6 -18.84 16.78 17.15
CA LYS A 6 -18.86 16.31 15.78
C LYS A 6 -17.43 15.95 15.37
N SER A 7 -17.24 14.74 14.86
CA SER A 7 -15.98 14.24 14.35
C SER A 7 -15.46 15.10 13.20
N VAL A 8 -14.21 15.54 13.29
CA VAL A 8 -13.46 16.16 12.19
C VAL A 8 -13.17 15.09 11.14
N LYS A 9 -14.11 14.84 10.23
CA LYS A 9 -14.03 13.77 9.22
C LYS A 9 -14.63 14.13 7.85
N ASP A 10 -14.61 15.41 7.52
CA ASP A 10 -14.85 15.88 6.15
C ASP A 10 -13.55 16.49 5.61
N SER A 11 -13.20 16.13 4.38
CA SER A 11 -12.05 16.65 3.61
C SER A 11 -11.92 18.17 3.79
N LEU A 12 -10.81 18.60 4.42
CA LEU A 12 -10.57 20.02 4.68
C LEU A 12 -10.53 20.77 3.34
N PRO A 13 -11.37 21.81 3.15
CA PRO A 13 -11.37 22.57 1.91
C PRO A 13 -10.00 23.21 1.66
N VAL A 14 -9.64 23.29 0.38
CA VAL A 14 -8.50 24.08 -0.12
C VAL A 14 -8.63 25.50 0.45
N GLY A 15 -7.67 25.95 1.27
CA GLY A 15 -7.66 27.33 1.81
C GLY A 15 -7.47 27.51 3.32
N GLN A 16 -7.28 26.46 4.12
CA GLN A 16 -7.06 26.59 5.57
C GLN A 16 -5.61 26.96 5.99
N CYS A 17 -4.81 27.54 5.08
CA CYS A 17 -3.40 27.86 5.36
C CYS A 17 -3.21 28.73 6.62
N TYR A 18 -4.21 29.55 6.97
CA TYR A 18 -4.19 30.43 8.15
C TYR A 18 -4.28 29.68 9.49
N ILE A 19 -4.67 28.41 9.52
CA ILE A 19 -4.87 27.65 10.77
C ILE A 19 -3.52 27.24 11.38
N CYS A 20 -2.54 26.89 10.55
CA CYS A 20 -1.22 26.47 11.02
C CYS A 20 -0.34 27.64 11.50
N LYS A 21 -0.67 28.88 11.11
CA LYS A 21 0.03 30.14 11.45
C LYS A 21 1.50 30.24 11.02
N LEU A 22 2.06 29.24 10.35
CA LEU A 22 3.44 29.27 9.88
C LEU A 22 3.71 30.40 8.87
N ASP A 23 2.69 30.85 8.16
CA ASP A 23 2.76 31.99 7.24
C ASP A 23 2.98 33.34 7.95
N GLN A 24 2.73 33.42 9.26
CA GLN A 24 2.95 34.63 10.06
C GLN A 24 4.39 34.74 10.60
N GLU A 25 5.16 33.65 10.54
CA GLU A 25 6.46 33.55 11.20
C GLU A 25 7.65 33.48 10.22
N CYS A 26 7.40 33.42 8.92
CA CYS A 26 8.40 33.23 7.87
C CYS A 26 8.49 34.43 6.92
N GLN A 27 9.62 34.56 6.19
CA GLN A 27 9.84 35.65 5.23
C GLN A 27 9.17 35.38 3.88
N SER A 28 9.13 34.12 3.46
CA SER A 28 8.50 33.68 2.20
C SER A 28 7.34 32.72 2.48
N PRO A 29 6.18 33.24 2.90
CA PRO A 29 5.02 32.41 3.19
C PRO A 29 4.49 31.75 1.92
N LYS A 30 3.98 30.51 2.07
CA LYS A 30 3.35 29.73 0.99
C LYS A 30 4.26 29.61 -0.23
N MET A 31 5.56 29.38 0.00
CA MET A 31 6.57 29.29 -1.04
C MET A 31 6.11 28.38 -2.18
N GLU A 32 6.09 28.95 -3.38
CA GLU A 32 5.58 28.29 -4.56
C GLU A 32 6.48 27.14 -5.01
N LEU A 33 5.93 26.33 -5.91
CA LEU A 33 6.68 25.29 -6.59
C LEU A 33 7.76 25.92 -7.48
N SER A 34 8.97 25.34 -7.48
CA SER A 34 10.12 25.84 -8.26
C SER A 34 10.66 24.79 -9.23
N GLY A 35 11.42 25.23 -10.24
CA GLY A 35 11.97 24.37 -11.30
C GLY A 35 11.05 24.24 -12.53
N GLU A 36 11.60 23.72 -13.62
CA GLU A 36 10.94 23.66 -14.94
C GLU A 36 10.23 22.33 -15.19
N GLY A 37 10.76 21.22 -14.66
CA GLY A 37 10.16 19.89 -14.76
C GLY A 37 10.22 19.27 -16.15
N LYS A 38 11.27 19.55 -16.94
CA LYS A 38 11.44 19.04 -18.32
C LYS A 38 11.31 17.52 -18.44
N LYS A 39 11.73 16.76 -17.42
CA LYS A 39 11.58 15.29 -17.39
C LYS A 39 10.33 14.80 -16.64
N GLY A 40 9.49 15.72 -16.17
CA GLY A 40 8.27 15.39 -15.42
C GLY A 40 8.56 14.78 -14.04
N ILE A 41 9.64 15.20 -13.39
CA ILE A 41 10.00 14.73 -12.05
C ILE A 41 9.48 15.75 -11.01
N LEU A 42 8.77 15.30 -10.00
CA LEU A 42 8.40 16.10 -8.82
C LEU A 42 9.20 15.64 -7.61
N VAL A 43 9.96 16.53 -7.00
CA VAL A 43 10.67 16.29 -5.75
C VAL A 43 9.89 16.91 -4.59
N VAL A 44 9.60 16.10 -3.57
CA VAL A 44 8.88 16.52 -2.35
C VAL A 44 9.79 16.37 -1.14
N GLY A 45 10.09 17.48 -0.46
CA GLY A 45 10.85 17.49 0.80
C GLY A 45 9.99 17.73 2.04
N GLU A 46 10.63 18.05 3.17
CA GLU A 46 9.96 18.29 4.45
C GLU A 46 9.37 19.71 4.57
N ALA A 47 10.23 20.72 4.58
CA ALA A 47 9.88 22.13 4.71
C ALA A 47 11.02 23.00 4.16
N PRO A 48 10.77 24.28 3.78
CA PRO A 48 11.83 25.24 3.50
C PRO A 48 12.81 25.33 4.67
N GLY A 49 14.09 25.57 4.38
CA GLY A 49 15.07 25.96 5.38
C GLY A 49 15.21 27.48 5.46
N ARG A 50 16.12 27.97 6.31
CA ARG A 50 16.35 29.41 6.49
C ARG A 50 16.84 30.14 5.23
N VAL A 51 17.60 29.46 4.37
CA VAL A 51 18.10 30.06 3.12
C VAL A 51 16.96 30.12 2.12
N GLU A 52 16.22 29.03 1.99
CA GLU A 52 15.01 28.97 1.16
C GLU A 52 14.02 30.08 1.57
N ASP A 53 13.76 30.25 2.87
CA ASP A 53 12.84 31.26 3.38
C ASP A 53 13.24 32.69 3.02
N ARG A 54 14.54 33.00 3.05
CA ARG A 54 15.06 34.32 2.70
C ARG A 54 14.92 34.61 1.21
N GLU A 55 15.23 33.63 0.37
CA GLU A 55 15.32 33.82 -1.08
C GLU A 55 14.03 33.46 -1.83
N GLY A 56 13.05 32.86 -1.14
CA GLY A 56 11.76 32.48 -1.74
C GLY A 56 11.83 31.29 -2.71
N SER A 57 12.86 30.43 -2.62
CA SER A 57 13.07 29.32 -3.57
C SER A 57 13.40 28.01 -2.87
N GLN A 58 12.88 26.89 -3.39
CA GLN A 58 12.98 25.56 -2.76
C GLN A 58 14.34 24.90 -3.07
N PHE A 59 14.92 24.19 -2.09
CA PHE A 59 16.15 23.38 -2.22
C PHE A 59 17.38 24.16 -2.73
N ILE A 60 17.63 25.36 -2.21
CA ILE A 60 18.84 26.14 -2.54
C ILE A 60 19.93 26.06 -1.45
N GLY A 61 19.56 25.61 -0.25
CA GLY A 61 20.47 25.42 0.88
C GLY A 61 21.37 24.19 0.75
N LYS A 62 22.08 23.86 1.83
CA LYS A 62 23.08 22.76 1.86
C LYS A 62 22.50 21.40 1.43
N THR A 63 21.27 21.10 1.83
CA THR A 63 20.56 19.85 1.47
C THR A 63 20.24 19.80 -0.02
N GLY A 64 19.78 20.93 -0.59
CA GLY A 64 19.49 21.07 -2.01
C GLY A 64 20.73 20.99 -2.89
N GLN A 65 21.84 21.63 -2.48
CA GLN A 65 23.13 21.51 -3.17
C GLN A 65 23.64 20.07 -3.20
N TYR A 66 23.49 19.34 -2.08
CA TYR A 66 23.84 17.92 -2.04
C TYR A 66 22.94 17.08 -2.96
N LEU A 67 21.63 17.30 -2.92
CA LEU A 67 20.68 16.62 -3.81
C LEU A 67 21.02 16.88 -5.28
N ARG A 68 21.34 18.13 -5.64
CA ARG A 68 21.80 18.52 -6.99
C ARG A 68 23.02 17.71 -7.41
N LYS A 69 24.05 17.63 -6.58
CA LYS A 69 25.25 16.82 -6.86
C LYS A 69 24.91 15.34 -7.13
N VAL A 70 24.01 14.77 -6.34
CA VAL A 70 23.58 13.36 -6.52
C VAL A 70 22.79 13.17 -7.81
N LEU A 71 21.82 14.03 -8.09
CA LEU A 71 21.02 13.95 -9.32
C LEU A 71 21.85 14.21 -10.58
N SER A 72 22.79 15.16 -10.55
CA SER A 72 23.71 15.39 -11.66
C SER A 72 24.56 14.15 -11.97
N SER A 73 24.93 13.36 -10.95
CA SER A 73 25.68 12.10 -11.15
C SER A 73 24.90 11.01 -11.90
N ILE A 74 23.58 11.18 -12.04
CA ILE A 74 22.71 10.30 -12.83
C ILE A 74 22.08 11.04 -14.02
N ALA A 75 22.71 12.13 -14.47
CA ALA A 75 22.29 12.96 -15.60
C ALA A 75 20.89 13.59 -15.45
N ILE A 76 20.54 13.99 -14.23
CA ILE A 76 19.32 14.75 -13.92
C ILE A 76 19.71 16.11 -13.35
N ASP A 77 19.24 17.19 -13.97
CA ASP A 77 19.39 18.54 -13.42
C ASP A 77 18.20 18.87 -12.51
N LEU A 78 18.48 19.20 -11.25
CA LEU A 78 17.44 19.44 -10.25
C LEU A 78 16.59 20.71 -10.53
N ASP A 79 17.05 21.66 -11.33
CA ASP A 79 16.26 22.86 -11.70
C ASP A 79 15.56 22.74 -13.04
N GLU A 80 16.23 22.19 -14.04
CA GLU A 80 15.64 22.03 -15.37
C GLU A 80 14.70 20.81 -15.43
N ASP A 81 15.12 19.66 -14.90
CA ASP A 81 14.40 18.41 -15.09
C ASP A 81 13.28 18.19 -14.05
N CYS A 82 13.37 18.86 -12.90
CA CYS A 82 12.51 18.63 -11.75
C CYS A 82 11.69 19.86 -11.35
N TRP A 83 10.43 19.64 -10.99
CA TRP A 83 9.68 20.49 -10.08
C TRP A 83 10.03 20.15 -8.63
N LYS A 84 9.98 21.15 -7.75
CA LYS A 84 10.34 21.01 -6.34
C LYS A 84 9.31 21.70 -5.46
N ILE A 85 8.85 20.98 -4.45
CA ILE A 85 7.96 21.47 -3.40
C ILE A 85 8.28 20.77 -2.08
N ASN A 86 7.81 21.31 -0.96
CA ASN A 86 7.90 20.67 0.34
C ASN A 86 6.52 20.26 0.86
N ALA A 87 6.48 19.31 1.78
CA ALA A 87 5.27 18.88 2.48
C ALA A 87 4.56 20.02 3.21
N VAL A 88 5.34 20.95 3.77
CA VAL A 88 4.86 22.25 4.26
C VAL A 88 5.56 23.36 3.48
N ASN A 89 4.84 24.39 3.04
CA ASN A 89 5.37 25.45 2.16
C ASN A 89 5.78 26.75 2.88
N CYS A 90 5.71 26.79 4.20
CA CYS A 90 6.21 27.90 5.03
C CYS A 90 7.37 27.40 5.89
N PHE A 91 8.35 28.25 6.17
CA PHE A 91 9.48 27.89 7.04
C PHE A 91 9.04 27.74 8.51
N PRO A 92 9.18 26.56 9.13
CA PRO A 92 8.91 26.40 10.55
C PRO A 92 10.04 27.02 11.38
N LEU A 93 9.72 27.98 12.25
CA LEU A 93 10.73 28.65 13.08
C LEU A 93 11.63 27.65 13.81
N LYS A 94 12.93 27.99 13.83
CA LYS A 94 14.01 27.16 14.40
C LYS A 94 14.22 25.82 13.68
N ASN A 95 13.77 25.67 12.43
CA ASN A 95 13.86 24.42 11.65
C ASN A 95 13.24 23.23 12.41
N LYS A 96 12.13 23.46 13.12
CA LYS A 96 11.39 22.37 13.76
C LYS A 96 10.78 21.47 12.69
N THR A 97 10.75 20.17 12.95
CA THR A 97 9.99 19.25 12.12
C THR A 97 8.51 19.59 12.19
N PRO A 98 7.81 19.76 11.06
CA PRO A 98 6.38 20.02 11.05
C PRO A 98 5.59 18.90 11.74
N SER A 99 4.55 19.29 12.46
CA SER A 99 3.56 18.40 13.04
C SER A 99 2.64 17.79 11.97
N SER A 100 2.03 16.65 12.28
CA SER A 100 1.06 16.00 11.40
C SER A 100 -0.12 16.91 11.03
N ASN A 101 -0.52 17.82 11.92
CA ASN A 101 -1.58 18.80 11.63
C ASN A 101 -1.12 19.83 10.60
N GLU A 102 0.08 20.41 10.77
CA GLU A 102 0.64 21.34 9.79
C GLU A 102 0.80 20.70 8.40
N VAL A 103 1.27 19.45 8.36
CA VAL A 103 1.34 18.64 7.13
C VAL A 103 -0.05 18.43 6.53
N ALA A 104 -1.04 18.05 7.34
CA ALA A 104 -2.42 17.84 6.86
C ALA A 104 -3.06 19.13 6.33
N TYR A 105 -2.80 20.28 6.95
CA TYR A 105 -3.28 21.58 6.46
C TYR A 105 -2.63 22.00 5.15
N CYS A 106 -1.37 21.63 4.93
CA CYS A 106 -0.63 21.99 3.71
C CYS A 106 -0.79 20.97 2.57
N ARG A 107 -1.18 19.73 2.88
CA ARG A 107 -1.41 18.63 1.91
C ARG A 107 -2.21 19.03 0.66
N PRO A 108 -3.31 19.81 0.73
CA PRO A 108 -4.05 20.20 -0.47
C PRO A 108 -3.20 20.93 -1.51
N ARG A 109 -2.21 21.74 -1.10
CA ARG A 109 -1.30 22.42 -2.04
C ARG A 109 -0.41 21.43 -2.80
N LEU A 110 0.09 20.40 -2.11
CA LEU A 110 0.87 19.35 -2.76
C LEU A 110 0.05 18.63 -3.83
N TRP A 111 -1.18 18.22 -3.49
CA TRP A 111 -2.05 17.50 -4.42
C TRP A 111 -2.51 18.37 -5.58
N GLU A 112 -2.79 19.66 -5.36
CA GLU A 112 -3.07 20.61 -6.45
C GLU A 112 -1.90 20.67 -7.45
N GLN A 113 -0.65 20.69 -6.97
CA GLN A 113 0.52 20.66 -7.86
C GLN A 113 0.66 19.31 -8.58
N ILE A 114 0.41 18.19 -7.90
CA ILE A 114 0.45 16.86 -8.54
C ILE A 114 -0.59 16.79 -9.67
N GLU A 115 -1.82 17.20 -9.41
CA GLU A 115 -2.91 17.21 -10.41
C GLU A 115 -2.61 18.16 -11.58
N LYS A 116 -2.10 19.36 -11.28
CA LYS A 116 -1.77 20.36 -12.30
C LYS A 116 -0.57 19.98 -13.17
N LYS A 117 0.45 19.35 -12.58
CA LYS A 117 1.71 19.05 -13.25
C LYS A 117 1.75 17.65 -13.86
N ASN A 118 0.91 16.73 -13.37
CA ASN A 118 0.85 15.34 -13.79
C ASN A 118 2.25 14.71 -13.94
N PRO A 119 3.05 14.67 -12.86
CA PRO A 119 4.43 14.21 -12.94
C PRO A 119 4.50 12.74 -13.36
N LYS A 120 5.57 12.37 -14.07
CA LYS A 120 5.87 10.96 -14.38
C LYS A 120 6.44 10.24 -13.15
N VAL A 121 7.26 10.96 -12.38
CA VAL A 121 7.96 10.45 -11.20
C VAL A 121 7.79 11.40 -10.03
N ILE A 122 7.42 10.88 -8.85
CA ILE A 122 7.37 11.63 -7.60
C ILE A 122 8.42 11.04 -6.66
N VAL A 123 9.38 11.87 -6.23
CA VAL A 123 10.42 11.49 -5.26
C VAL A 123 10.06 12.07 -3.90
N LEU A 124 9.79 11.19 -2.94
CA LEU A 124 9.41 11.58 -1.57
C LEU A 124 10.64 11.48 -0.66
N LEU A 125 11.16 12.62 -0.22
CA LEU A 125 12.38 12.70 0.58
C LEU A 125 12.04 12.78 2.08
N GLY A 126 12.11 11.63 2.76
CA GLY A 126 11.88 11.52 4.20
C GLY A 126 10.44 11.24 4.61
N LYS A 127 10.24 11.05 5.91
CA LYS A 127 8.94 10.65 6.48
C LYS A 127 7.86 11.73 6.26
N ILE A 128 8.21 13.00 6.41
CA ILE A 128 7.23 14.09 6.31
C ILE A 128 6.73 14.25 4.87
N ALA A 129 7.59 14.10 3.86
CA ALA A 129 7.18 14.03 2.45
C ALA A 129 6.29 12.83 2.16
N LEU A 130 6.56 11.68 2.77
CA LEU A 130 5.68 10.51 2.68
C LEU A 130 4.31 10.76 3.34
N GLU A 131 4.29 11.43 4.49
CA GLU A 131 3.08 11.75 5.24
C GLU A 131 2.20 12.81 4.57
N SER A 132 2.80 13.78 3.88
CA SER A 132 2.03 14.71 3.05
C SER A 132 1.37 13.99 1.88
N PHE A 133 2.04 13.01 1.28
CA PHE A 133 1.52 12.27 0.13
C PHE A 133 0.50 11.17 0.49
N LEU A 134 0.74 10.36 1.54
CA LEU A 134 -0.09 9.19 1.90
C LEU A 134 -0.87 9.32 3.20
N GLY A 135 -0.68 10.37 4.01
CA GLY A 135 -1.15 10.38 5.40
C GLY A 135 -2.67 10.24 5.58
N ASP A 136 -3.48 10.65 4.61
CA ASP A 136 -4.93 10.48 4.59
C ASP A 136 -5.41 9.17 3.94
N ARG A 137 -4.54 8.56 3.12
CA ARG A 137 -4.79 7.33 2.35
C ARG A 137 -4.26 6.08 3.06
N TRP A 138 -3.37 6.22 4.04
CA TRP A 138 -2.73 5.10 4.74
C TRP A 138 -3.00 5.09 6.25
N ARG A 139 -4.02 4.33 6.68
CA ARG A 139 -4.50 4.35 8.08
C ARG A 139 -3.78 3.40 9.03
N GLU A 140 -3.01 2.45 8.52
CA GLU A 140 -2.29 1.46 9.34
C GLU A 140 -1.04 2.02 10.04
N GLY A 141 -0.80 3.33 9.89
CA GLY A 141 0.42 4.00 10.35
C GLY A 141 1.56 3.82 9.35
N LEU A 142 2.13 4.94 8.93
CA LEU A 142 3.24 4.94 7.96
C LEU A 142 4.53 4.36 8.55
N GLY A 143 4.77 4.52 9.84
CA GLY A 143 6.06 4.15 10.44
C GLY A 143 7.20 5.05 9.96
N GLY A 144 8.43 4.52 9.94
CA GLY A 144 9.63 5.24 9.49
C GLY A 144 9.87 5.10 7.98
N ILE A 145 10.57 6.09 7.38
CA ILE A 145 10.91 6.08 5.94
C ILE A 145 11.72 4.84 5.52
N SER A 146 12.45 4.20 6.45
CA SER A 146 13.19 2.96 6.21
C SER A 146 12.30 1.81 5.72
N ARG A 147 11.01 1.80 6.10
CA ARG A 147 10.01 0.84 5.62
C ARG A 147 9.68 1.02 4.14
N TRP A 148 9.75 2.24 3.63
CA TRP A 148 9.24 2.63 2.30
C TRP A 148 10.34 2.89 1.28
N ARG A 149 11.54 3.23 1.75
CA ARG A 149 12.61 3.64 0.83
C ARG A 149 12.94 2.53 -0.16
N GLY A 150 13.21 2.96 -1.40
CA GLY A 150 13.72 2.11 -2.46
C GLY A 150 12.72 1.22 -3.18
N PHE A 151 11.43 1.32 -2.89
CA PHE A 151 10.40 0.81 -3.78
C PHE A 151 10.17 1.77 -4.96
N ILE A 152 9.69 1.24 -6.08
CA ILE A 152 9.16 1.98 -7.24
C ILE A 152 7.67 1.66 -7.29
N ILE A 153 6.84 2.57 -6.80
CA ILE A 153 5.42 2.31 -6.52
C ILE A 153 4.57 2.88 -7.68
N PRO A 154 3.71 2.08 -8.33
CA PRO A 154 2.80 2.58 -9.37
C PRO A 154 1.55 3.24 -8.76
N ASP A 155 1.67 4.41 -8.13
CA ASP A 155 0.56 5.03 -7.40
C ASP A 155 -0.59 5.43 -8.33
N ARG A 156 -1.73 4.75 -8.21
CA ARG A 156 -2.89 4.94 -9.10
C ARG A 156 -3.64 6.25 -8.88
N LYS A 157 -3.52 6.86 -7.70
CA LYS A 157 -4.22 8.12 -7.36
C LYS A 157 -3.55 9.33 -7.99
N SER A 158 -2.21 9.37 -7.96
CA SER A 158 -1.40 10.40 -8.61
C SER A 158 -1.08 10.08 -10.07
N GLU A 159 -1.39 8.86 -10.54
CA GLU A 159 -1.05 8.37 -11.88
C GLU A 159 0.47 8.44 -12.16
N SER A 160 1.27 8.38 -11.09
CA SER A 160 2.71 8.62 -11.09
C SER A 160 3.46 7.45 -10.48
N TRP A 161 4.71 7.26 -10.92
CA TRP A 161 5.63 6.37 -10.20
C TRP A 161 6.21 7.09 -8.98
N VAL A 162 6.08 6.49 -7.80
CA VAL A 162 6.52 7.08 -6.54
C VAL A 162 7.78 6.37 -6.04
N ILE A 163 8.81 7.15 -5.71
CA ILE A 163 10.09 6.69 -5.17
C ILE A 163 10.32 7.35 -3.81
N PRO A 164 9.98 6.68 -2.70
CA PRO A 164 10.35 7.13 -1.38
C PRO A 164 11.86 6.92 -1.16
N SER A 165 12.51 7.88 -0.51
CA SER A 165 13.90 7.75 -0.07
C SER A 165 14.18 8.58 1.19
N PHE A 166 15.38 8.43 1.74
CA PHE A 166 15.84 9.23 2.86
C PHE A 166 15.91 10.72 2.49
N HIS A 167 15.69 11.59 3.48
CA HIS A 167 15.90 13.02 3.29
C HIS A 167 17.41 13.35 3.20
N PRO A 168 17.87 14.23 2.29
CA PRO A 168 19.28 14.61 2.17
C PRO A 168 19.95 15.06 3.48
N SER A 169 19.21 15.72 4.37
CA SER A 169 19.73 16.14 5.69
C SER A 169 20.11 14.96 6.58
N TYR A 170 19.42 13.81 6.47
CA TYR A 170 19.80 12.59 7.18
C TYR A 170 21.13 12.05 6.65
N ILE A 171 21.31 12.04 5.33
CA ILE A 171 22.55 11.58 4.69
C ILE A 171 23.73 12.43 5.14
N LEU A 172 23.60 13.77 5.09
CA LEU A 172 24.66 14.68 5.50
C LEU A 172 25.08 14.50 6.97
N ARG A 173 24.14 14.12 7.86
CA ARG A 173 24.45 13.83 9.27
C ARG A 173 25.07 12.46 9.51
N GLN A 174 24.80 11.48 8.65
CA GLN A 174 25.17 10.08 8.88
C GLN A 174 26.33 9.59 8.02
N ARG A 175 26.64 10.25 6.90
CA ARG A 175 27.60 9.73 5.91
C ARG A 175 29.02 9.51 6.48
N GLU A 176 29.40 10.23 7.53
CA GLU A 176 30.71 10.05 8.18
C GLU A 176 30.74 8.80 9.08
N THR A 177 29.65 8.51 9.79
CA THR A 177 29.56 7.39 10.75
C THR A 177 28.97 6.12 10.14
N ASN A 178 28.19 6.25 9.06
CA ASN A 178 27.58 5.16 8.31
C ASN A 178 27.55 5.49 6.80
N PRO A 179 28.69 5.30 6.10
CA PRO A 179 28.80 5.58 4.67
C PRO A 179 27.81 4.81 3.79
N ALA A 180 27.34 3.65 4.24
CA ALA A 180 26.38 2.83 3.49
C ALA A 180 25.05 3.57 3.23
N VAL A 181 24.66 4.48 4.12
CA VAL A 181 23.44 5.29 3.96
C VAL A 181 23.51 6.19 2.73
N GLU A 182 24.69 6.72 2.39
CA GLU A 182 24.89 7.51 1.18
C GLU A 182 24.79 6.65 -0.09
N LEU A 183 25.33 5.42 -0.05
CA LEU A 183 25.22 4.47 -1.17
C LEU A 183 23.77 4.08 -1.42
N ILE A 184 23.01 3.77 -0.36
CA ILE A 184 21.57 3.44 -0.45
C ILE A 184 20.79 4.61 -1.04
N PHE A 185 21.05 5.84 -0.59
CA PHE A 185 20.40 7.02 -1.14
C PHE A 185 20.68 7.21 -2.63
N LYS A 186 21.94 7.04 -3.05
CA LYS A 186 22.30 7.11 -4.47
C LYS A 186 21.63 6.01 -5.29
N ASP A 187 21.54 4.80 -4.77
CA ASP A 187 20.84 3.68 -5.42
C ASP A 187 19.35 3.97 -5.59
N ASP A 188 18.70 4.53 -4.57
CA ASP A 188 17.31 4.94 -4.67
C ASP A 188 17.10 6.05 -5.73
N MET A 189 18.03 7.02 -5.86
CA MET A 189 17.93 8.06 -6.90
C MET A 189 18.11 7.49 -8.32
N LYS A 190 18.95 6.46 -8.52
CA LYS A 190 19.11 5.81 -9.84
C LYS A 190 17.80 5.24 -10.37
N LYS A 191 16.85 4.88 -9.49
CA LYS A 191 15.53 4.38 -9.86
C LYS A 191 14.69 5.39 -10.66
N ILE A 192 15.00 6.68 -10.58
CA ILE A 192 14.36 7.69 -11.43
C ILE A 192 14.60 7.36 -12.91
N ASN A 193 15.84 7.03 -13.28
CA ASN A 193 16.16 6.67 -14.66
C ASN A 193 15.49 5.35 -15.09
N HIS A 194 15.44 4.35 -14.21
CA HIS A 194 14.69 3.12 -14.49
C HIS A 194 13.22 3.40 -14.81
N VAL A 195 12.60 4.34 -14.12
CA VAL A 195 11.23 4.74 -14.45
C VAL A 195 11.16 5.50 -15.78
N LEU A 196 12.02 6.49 -15.98
CA LEU A 196 11.97 7.35 -17.16
C LEU A 196 12.24 6.61 -18.48
N TYR A 197 13.08 5.56 -18.44
CA TYR A 197 13.49 4.82 -19.63
C TYR A 197 12.81 3.46 -19.78
N ASP A 198 12.55 2.74 -18.68
CA ASP A 198 12.12 1.34 -18.74
C ASP A 198 10.63 1.14 -18.43
N ARG A 199 9.92 2.20 -17.99
CA ARG A 199 8.51 2.09 -17.58
C ARG A 199 7.58 3.02 -18.35
N GLY A 200 6.43 2.46 -18.71
CA GLY A 200 5.31 3.22 -19.27
C GLY A 200 4.58 4.05 -18.21
N THR A 201 3.44 4.63 -18.61
CA THR A 201 2.51 5.31 -17.71
C THR A 201 1.92 4.33 -16.68
N VAL A 202 1.63 4.81 -15.47
CA VAL A 202 0.87 4.03 -14.49
C VAL A 202 -0.57 3.92 -15.01
N GLU A 203 -0.98 2.71 -15.38
CA GLU A 203 -2.31 2.47 -15.94
C GLU A 203 -3.40 2.48 -14.86
N LYS A 204 -4.58 2.97 -15.24
CA LYS A 204 -5.81 2.81 -14.44
C LYS A 204 -6.36 1.41 -14.66
N GLU A 205 -6.18 0.53 -13.67
CA GLU A 205 -6.92 -0.74 -13.63
C GLU A 205 -8.39 -0.50 -13.24
N LYS A 206 -9.25 -1.45 -13.62
CA LYS A 206 -10.62 -1.50 -13.11
C LYS A 206 -10.60 -1.67 -11.58
N PRO A 207 -11.57 -1.09 -10.85
CA PRO A 207 -11.69 -1.33 -9.41
C PRO A 207 -11.72 -2.82 -9.09
N GLU A 208 -10.95 -3.24 -8.08
CA GLU A 208 -10.84 -4.67 -7.71
C GLU A 208 -12.19 -5.26 -7.31
N GLN A 209 -13.11 -4.44 -6.79
CA GLN A 209 -14.47 -4.87 -6.46
C GLN A 209 -15.24 -5.39 -7.69
N ASP A 210 -14.95 -4.86 -8.88
CA ASP A 210 -15.59 -5.27 -10.14
C ASP A 210 -15.04 -6.62 -10.63
N CYS A 211 -13.90 -7.07 -10.10
CA CYS A 211 -13.34 -8.40 -10.35
C CYS A 211 -13.94 -9.48 -9.43
N ILE A 212 -14.81 -9.12 -8.48
CA ILE A 212 -15.33 -10.07 -7.48
C ILE A 212 -16.71 -10.58 -7.88
N THR A 213 -16.79 -11.89 -8.10
CA THR A 213 -18.06 -12.60 -8.30
C THR A 213 -18.53 -13.20 -6.99
N VAL A 214 -19.64 -12.68 -6.46
CA VAL A 214 -20.29 -13.24 -5.26
C VAL A 214 -21.13 -14.46 -5.62
N LEU A 215 -20.86 -15.59 -4.98
CA LEU A 215 -21.64 -16.82 -5.11
C LEU A 215 -22.58 -17.00 -3.93
N ASN A 216 -23.75 -17.61 -4.19
CA ASN A 216 -24.79 -17.89 -3.22
C ASN A 216 -25.13 -19.39 -3.24
N LYS A 217 -26.08 -19.82 -2.41
CA LYS A 217 -26.49 -21.23 -2.29
C LYS A 217 -26.90 -21.86 -3.62
N ASP A 218 -27.54 -21.09 -4.50
CA ASP A 218 -28.12 -21.62 -5.74
C ASP A 218 -27.07 -21.90 -6.80
N ASN A 219 -26.02 -21.06 -6.88
CA ASN A 219 -25.00 -21.16 -7.92
C ASN A 219 -23.67 -21.78 -7.46
N LEU A 220 -23.40 -21.82 -6.14
CA LEU A 220 -22.15 -22.30 -5.57
C LEU A 220 -21.81 -23.76 -5.94
N PRO A 221 -22.74 -24.74 -5.89
CA PRO A 221 -22.40 -26.14 -6.17
C PRO A 221 -21.88 -26.36 -7.59
N LEU A 222 -22.56 -25.75 -8.57
CA LEU A 222 -22.16 -25.85 -9.97
C LEU A 222 -20.86 -25.09 -10.25
N ALA A 223 -20.68 -23.92 -9.64
CA ALA A 223 -19.46 -23.12 -9.74
C ALA A 223 -18.25 -23.92 -9.22
N LEU A 224 -18.28 -24.43 -7.99
CA LEU A 224 -17.18 -25.19 -7.40
C LEU A 224 -16.86 -26.47 -8.18
N LYS A 225 -17.88 -27.18 -8.67
CA LYS A 225 -17.68 -28.35 -9.55
C LYS A 225 -16.87 -27.98 -10.79
N ARG A 226 -17.27 -26.92 -11.49
CA ARG A 226 -16.59 -26.44 -12.71
C ARG A 226 -15.18 -25.95 -12.41
N MET A 227 -15.00 -25.18 -11.33
CA MET A 227 -13.69 -24.67 -10.90
C MET A 227 -12.74 -25.82 -10.56
N TYR A 228 -13.20 -26.82 -9.81
CA TYR A 228 -12.40 -28.02 -9.49
C TYR A 228 -11.94 -28.74 -10.75
N GLN A 229 -12.87 -29.02 -11.67
CA GLN A 229 -12.54 -29.69 -12.93
C GLN A 229 -11.55 -28.88 -13.78
N GLY A 230 -11.77 -27.56 -13.88
CA GLY A 230 -10.92 -26.64 -14.64
C GLY A 230 -9.53 -26.47 -14.05
N CYS A 231 -9.43 -26.25 -12.73
CA CYS A 231 -8.15 -26.09 -12.04
C CYS A 231 -7.33 -27.38 -12.09
N ARG A 232 -7.97 -28.54 -11.87
CA ARG A 232 -7.29 -29.84 -11.95
C ARG A 232 -6.79 -30.15 -13.36
N LYS A 233 -7.64 -29.99 -14.37
CA LYS A 233 -7.29 -30.28 -15.77
C LYS A 233 -6.12 -29.43 -16.25
N ASN A 234 -6.14 -28.14 -15.91
CA ASN A 234 -5.16 -27.17 -16.40
C ASN A 234 -4.02 -26.87 -15.42
N LYS A 235 -3.98 -27.58 -14.27
CA LYS A 235 -3.02 -27.36 -13.17
C LYS A 235 -2.89 -25.87 -12.78
N ARG A 236 -4.02 -25.15 -12.74
CA ARG A 236 -4.03 -23.71 -12.42
C ARG A 236 -3.68 -23.51 -10.95
N LEU A 237 -2.83 -22.52 -10.68
CA LEU A 237 -2.60 -22.03 -9.34
C LEU A 237 -3.93 -21.54 -8.75
N LEU A 238 -4.23 -21.98 -7.53
CA LEU A 238 -5.41 -21.58 -6.78
C LEU A 238 -4.96 -20.78 -5.56
N ALA A 239 -5.26 -19.49 -5.56
CA ALA A 239 -5.27 -18.67 -4.36
C ALA A 239 -6.60 -18.86 -3.65
N PHE A 240 -6.59 -19.01 -2.33
CA PHE A 240 -7.80 -18.92 -1.51
C PHE A 240 -7.48 -18.28 -0.17
N ASP A 241 -8.52 -17.75 0.45
CA ASP A 241 -8.41 -17.00 1.71
C ASP A 241 -9.68 -17.18 2.55
N TYR A 242 -9.56 -17.02 3.87
CA TYR A 242 -10.64 -17.19 4.83
C TYR A 242 -10.79 -15.99 5.76
N GLU A 243 -12.03 -15.54 5.87
CA GLU A 243 -12.42 -14.66 6.96
C GLU A 243 -13.04 -15.46 8.10
N THR A 244 -12.54 -15.24 9.31
CA THR A 244 -12.80 -16.13 10.44
C THR A 244 -13.13 -15.35 11.71
N THR A 245 -13.76 -16.01 12.68
CA THR A 245 -14.14 -15.36 13.94
C THR A 245 -12.97 -15.14 14.91
N GLY A 246 -11.73 -15.47 14.55
CA GLY A 246 -10.55 -15.26 15.37
C GLY A 246 -9.28 -15.79 14.71
N LEU A 247 -8.12 -15.65 15.37
CA LEU A 247 -6.85 -16.02 14.74
C LEU A 247 -6.54 -17.53 14.79
N LYS A 248 -7.12 -18.25 15.75
CA LYS A 248 -6.88 -19.67 15.97
C LYS A 248 -8.21 -20.42 15.99
N PRO A 249 -8.31 -21.59 15.35
CA PRO A 249 -9.60 -22.27 15.22
C PRO A 249 -9.96 -23.19 16.40
N TYR A 250 -9.12 -23.24 17.44
CA TYR A 250 -9.18 -24.29 18.46
C TYR A 250 -10.23 -24.06 19.55
N ALA A 251 -10.64 -22.82 19.78
CA ALA A 251 -11.69 -22.55 20.76
C ALA A 251 -13.06 -22.94 20.21
N GLU A 252 -13.91 -23.52 21.06
CA GLU A 252 -15.26 -23.91 20.69
C GLU A 252 -16.06 -22.71 20.18
N GLY A 253 -16.79 -22.90 19.07
CA GLY A 253 -17.58 -21.84 18.43
C GLY A 253 -16.83 -21.00 17.40
N HIS A 254 -15.50 -21.15 17.26
CA HIS A 254 -14.77 -20.54 16.15
C HIS A 254 -15.23 -21.09 14.79
N LYS A 255 -15.38 -20.20 13.80
CA LYS A 255 -15.89 -20.54 12.48
C LYS A 255 -15.17 -19.74 11.40
N ILE A 256 -15.09 -20.34 10.21
CA ILE A 256 -14.90 -19.61 8.96
C ILE A 256 -16.25 -18.97 8.61
N VAL A 257 -16.26 -17.67 8.31
CA VAL A 257 -17.44 -16.86 8.00
C VAL A 257 -17.61 -16.65 6.50
N SER A 258 -16.51 -16.43 5.78
CA SER A 258 -16.49 -16.44 4.32
C SER A 258 -15.25 -17.12 3.77
N VAL A 259 -15.39 -17.54 2.52
CA VAL A 259 -14.32 -18.15 1.72
C VAL A 259 -14.21 -17.35 0.43
N SER A 260 -12.98 -17.11 0.00
CA SER A 260 -12.71 -16.58 -1.33
C SER A 260 -11.68 -17.44 -2.06
N LEU A 261 -11.70 -17.40 -3.38
CA LEU A 261 -10.75 -18.09 -4.24
C LEU A 261 -10.53 -17.37 -5.57
N CYS A 262 -9.33 -17.50 -6.10
CA CYS A 262 -8.91 -16.92 -7.36
C CYS A 262 -7.93 -17.85 -8.08
N PHE A 263 -8.09 -18.02 -9.39
CA PHE A 263 -7.23 -18.90 -10.20
C PHE A 263 -6.85 -18.31 -11.56
N ASP A 264 -7.17 -17.03 -11.79
CA ASP A 264 -6.73 -16.22 -12.92
C ASP A 264 -6.59 -14.75 -12.48
N ARG A 265 -6.02 -13.89 -13.34
CA ARG A 265 -5.75 -12.49 -12.97
C ARG A 265 -6.97 -11.57 -13.02
N ALA A 266 -8.10 -12.04 -13.54
CA ALA A 266 -9.24 -11.20 -13.91
C ALA A 266 -10.40 -11.31 -12.93
N VAL A 267 -10.64 -12.49 -12.36
CA VAL A 267 -11.81 -12.74 -11.51
C VAL A 267 -11.45 -13.52 -10.25
N ALA A 268 -11.99 -13.07 -9.12
CA ALA A 268 -12.04 -13.82 -7.88
C ALA A 268 -13.49 -14.11 -7.49
N TYR A 269 -13.69 -15.17 -6.71
CA TYR A 269 -14.99 -15.62 -6.27
C TYR A 269 -15.04 -15.62 -4.76
N ALA A 270 -16.13 -15.12 -4.18
CA ALA A 270 -16.32 -15.10 -2.73
C ALA A 270 -17.73 -15.55 -2.35
N PHE A 271 -17.85 -16.28 -1.24
CA PHE A 271 -19.13 -16.74 -0.73
C PHE A 271 -19.11 -16.97 0.78
N MET A 272 -20.28 -16.91 1.40
CA MET A 272 -20.42 -17.21 2.82
C MET A 272 -20.29 -18.71 3.05
N THR A 273 -19.63 -19.14 4.14
CA THR A 273 -19.57 -20.56 4.52
C THR A 273 -20.97 -21.13 4.78
N SER A 274 -21.92 -20.30 5.20
CA SER A 274 -23.33 -20.67 5.34
C SER A 274 -24.03 -21.03 4.03
N SER A 275 -23.39 -20.75 2.87
CA SER A 275 -23.87 -21.13 1.55
C SER A 275 -23.50 -22.56 1.15
N PHE A 276 -22.67 -23.27 1.93
CA PHE A 276 -22.35 -24.67 1.65
C PHE A 276 -23.58 -25.58 1.84
N ASP A 277 -23.81 -26.42 0.84
CA ASP A 277 -24.57 -27.66 0.89
C ASP A 277 -23.62 -28.88 0.81
N SER A 278 -24.18 -30.09 0.77
CA SER A 278 -23.37 -31.32 0.70
C SER A 278 -22.52 -31.41 -0.59
N ILE A 279 -23.00 -30.84 -1.70
CA ILE A 279 -22.35 -30.91 -3.02
C ILE A 279 -21.17 -29.93 -3.10
N SER A 280 -21.44 -28.66 -2.77
CA SER A 280 -20.44 -27.60 -2.73
C SER A 280 -19.34 -27.90 -1.71
N LEU A 281 -19.70 -28.41 -0.51
CA LEU A 281 -18.72 -28.83 0.49
C LEU A 281 -17.83 -29.98 -0.03
N LYS A 282 -18.43 -30.97 -0.70
CA LYS A 282 -17.68 -32.06 -1.33
C LYS A 282 -16.66 -31.52 -2.33
N TYR A 283 -17.06 -30.66 -3.26
CA TYR A 283 -16.13 -30.11 -4.27
C TYR A 283 -15.07 -29.19 -3.67
N TRP A 284 -15.41 -28.43 -2.63
CA TRP A 284 -14.44 -27.62 -1.89
C TRP A 284 -13.35 -28.50 -1.25
N LYS A 285 -13.74 -29.54 -0.51
CA LYS A 285 -12.79 -30.49 0.09
C LYS A 285 -11.93 -31.18 -0.97
N MET A 286 -12.54 -31.67 -2.05
CA MET A 286 -11.82 -32.26 -3.18
C MET A 286 -10.80 -31.29 -3.81
N MET A 287 -11.12 -30.00 -3.87
CA MET A 287 -10.19 -28.98 -4.37
C MET A 287 -9.01 -28.79 -3.41
N LEU A 288 -9.27 -28.68 -2.10
CA LEU A 288 -8.25 -28.55 -1.06
C LEU A 288 -7.30 -29.75 -1.01
N GLU A 289 -7.82 -30.97 -1.12
CA GLU A 289 -7.05 -32.21 -0.99
C GLU A 289 -6.36 -32.65 -2.30
N CYS A 290 -6.65 -31.99 -3.44
CA CYS A 290 -6.07 -32.39 -4.72
C CYS A 290 -4.59 -31.95 -4.81
N PRO A 291 -3.62 -32.89 -4.89
CA PRO A 291 -2.20 -32.55 -4.95
C PRO A 291 -1.77 -31.97 -6.31
N THR A 292 -2.58 -32.17 -7.36
CA THR A 292 -2.29 -31.68 -8.71
C THR A 292 -2.78 -30.26 -8.97
N ILE A 293 -3.60 -29.70 -8.07
CA ILE A 293 -3.98 -28.29 -8.09
C ILE A 293 -2.96 -27.55 -7.22
N PRO A 294 -2.02 -26.79 -7.80
CA PRO A 294 -1.09 -25.98 -7.02
C PRO A 294 -1.86 -24.89 -6.27
N LYS A 295 -1.46 -24.61 -5.03
CA LYS A 295 -2.14 -23.68 -4.14
C LYS A 295 -1.19 -22.63 -3.59
N THR A 296 -1.73 -21.44 -3.37
CA THR A 296 -1.04 -20.33 -2.71
C THR A 296 -1.94 -19.68 -1.67
N ALA A 297 -1.31 -19.12 -0.65
CA ALA A 297 -1.93 -18.36 0.42
C ALA A 297 -1.01 -17.21 0.85
N HIS A 298 -1.55 -16.21 1.53
CA HIS A 298 -0.79 -15.13 2.15
C HIS A 298 -0.77 -15.38 3.66
N ASN A 299 0.27 -16.07 4.16
CA ASN A 299 0.29 -16.77 5.46
C ASN A 299 -0.39 -18.16 5.45
N LEU A 300 0.09 -19.03 4.56
CA LEU A 300 -0.43 -20.38 4.28
C LEU A 300 -0.73 -21.23 5.50
N LYS A 301 0.05 -21.07 6.56
CA LYS A 301 -0.16 -21.76 7.83
C LYS A 301 -1.57 -21.52 8.36
N PHE A 302 -2.08 -20.29 8.24
CA PHE A 302 -3.40 -19.90 8.70
C PHE A 302 -4.49 -20.70 7.97
N GLU A 303 -4.50 -20.66 6.65
CA GLU A 303 -5.49 -21.35 5.82
C GLU A 303 -5.41 -22.86 6.06
N HIS A 304 -4.20 -23.43 6.12
CA HIS A 304 -4.02 -24.86 6.33
C HIS A 304 -4.60 -25.33 7.67
N VAL A 305 -4.32 -24.60 8.75
CA VAL A 305 -4.80 -24.92 10.10
C VAL A 305 -6.32 -24.78 10.19
N TRP A 306 -6.89 -23.73 9.60
CA TRP A 306 -8.34 -23.55 9.53
C TRP A 306 -9.04 -24.61 8.67
N SER A 307 -8.47 -24.98 7.51
CA SER A 307 -9.02 -26.06 6.68
C SER A 307 -9.04 -27.39 7.44
N LYS A 308 -7.96 -27.70 8.16
CA LYS A 308 -7.86 -28.92 8.96
C LYS A 308 -8.89 -28.94 10.08
N GLN A 309 -9.01 -27.86 10.85
CA GLN A 309 -9.89 -27.82 12.01
C GLN A 309 -11.37 -27.72 11.63
N TYR A 310 -11.71 -26.89 10.65
CA TYR A 310 -13.10 -26.60 10.31
C TYR A 310 -13.68 -27.58 9.27
N PHE A 311 -12.91 -27.94 8.25
CA PHE A 311 -13.35 -28.86 7.20
C PHE A 311 -12.88 -30.30 7.40
N GLY A 312 -11.94 -30.57 8.32
CA GLY A 312 -11.37 -31.90 8.52
C GLY A 312 -10.48 -32.36 7.37
N VAL A 313 -9.83 -31.43 6.65
CA VAL A 313 -9.00 -31.76 5.47
C VAL A 313 -7.58 -31.24 5.62
N ASP A 314 -6.60 -32.07 5.26
CA ASP A 314 -5.21 -31.63 5.11
C ASP A 314 -5.00 -31.12 3.68
N VAL A 315 -4.85 -29.81 3.54
CA VAL A 315 -4.64 -29.17 2.23
C VAL A 315 -3.37 -29.73 1.57
N LYS A 316 -3.48 -30.16 0.31
CA LYS A 316 -2.37 -30.69 -0.50
C LYS A 316 -2.06 -29.78 -1.67
N GLY A 317 -0.87 -29.92 -2.24
CA GLY A 317 -0.48 -29.14 -3.42
C GLY A 317 -0.12 -27.68 -3.11
N TRP A 318 0.23 -27.36 -1.85
CA TRP A 318 0.83 -26.08 -1.52
C TRP A 318 2.10 -25.85 -2.34
N LYS A 319 2.13 -24.73 -3.08
CA LYS A 319 3.26 -24.33 -3.93
C LYS A 319 3.92 -23.05 -3.43
N TRP A 320 3.15 -22.12 -2.87
CA TRP A 320 3.62 -20.76 -2.61
C TRP A 320 2.99 -20.15 -1.36
N ASP A 321 3.78 -19.38 -0.61
CA ASP A 321 3.30 -18.51 0.48
C ASP A 321 3.80 -17.10 0.20
N THR A 322 2.89 -16.19 -0.18
CA THR A 322 3.28 -14.86 -0.66
C THR A 322 3.86 -13.97 0.44
N MET A 323 3.51 -14.22 1.71
CA MET A 323 4.04 -13.48 2.86
C MET A 323 5.49 -13.91 3.14
N ASN A 324 5.75 -15.22 3.18
CA ASN A 324 7.11 -15.73 3.39
C ASN A 324 8.05 -15.33 2.25
N ILE A 325 7.58 -15.36 1.01
CA ILE A 325 8.38 -14.94 -0.14
C ILE A 325 8.66 -13.43 -0.09
N ALA A 326 7.69 -12.61 0.32
CA ALA A 326 7.94 -11.18 0.55
C ALA A 326 9.06 -10.96 1.60
N HIS A 327 9.07 -11.74 2.68
CA HIS A 327 10.14 -11.71 3.69
C HIS A 327 11.51 -12.15 3.17
N LEU A 328 11.55 -13.10 2.24
CA LEU A 328 12.81 -13.56 1.64
C LEU A 328 13.37 -12.55 0.64
N ILE A 329 12.51 -11.88 -0.12
CA ILE A 329 12.91 -10.81 -1.05
C ILE A 329 13.40 -9.59 -0.27
N ASP A 330 12.74 -9.25 0.83
CA ASP A 330 13.08 -8.10 1.66
C ASP A 330 12.72 -8.38 3.13
N ASN A 331 13.74 -8.44 3.99
CA ASN A 331 13.60 -8.84 5.38
C ASN A 331 13.33 -7.65 6.34
N ARG A 332 13.05 -6.45 5.82
CA ARG A 332 12.64 -5.32 6.66
C ARG A 332 11.36 -5.65 7.42
N SER A 333 11.20 -5.07 8.61
CA SER A 333 9.99 -5.26 9.40
C SER A 333 8.79 -4.54 8.77
N TYR A 334 7.59 -5.12 8.94
CA TYR A 334 6.30 -4.51 8.59
C TYR A 334 6.05 -4.27 7.08
N ILE A 335 6.75 -4.97 6.19
CA ILE A 335 6.54 -4.85 4.74
C ILE A 335 5.89 -6.08 4.10
N SER A 336 5.71 -7.18 4.82
CA SER A 336 5.22 -8.44 4.24
C SER A 336 3.70 -8.58 4.21
N GLY A 337 2.95 -7.69 4.85
CA GLY A 337 1.49 -7.74 4.87
C GLY A 337 0.87 -7.49 3.49
N LEU A 338 -0.30 -8.08 3.25
CA LEU A 338 -0.94 -8.10 1.93
C LEU A 338 -1.22 -6.71 1.39
N GLU A 339 -1.82 -5.82 2.19
CA GLU A 339 -2.14 -4.45 1.77
C GLU A 339 -0.87 -3.64 1.46
N PHE A 340 0.21 -3.82 2.24
CA PHE A 340 1.48 -3.18 1.95
C PHE A 340 2.08 -3.69 0.63
N GLN A 341 2.10 -5.00 0.42
CA GLN A 341 2.57 -5.59 -0.84
C GLN A 341 1.67 -5.20 -2.02
N ALA A 342 0.37 -5.07 -1.82
CA ALA A 342 -0.57 -4.61 -2.84
C ALA A 342 -0.24 -3.20 -3.28
N TYR A 343 -0.01 -2.29 -2.32
CA TYR A 343 0.34 -0.92 -2.63
C TYR A 343 1.71 -0.81 -3.31
N MET A 344 2.74 -1.47 -2.77
CA MET A 344 4.10 -1.41 -3.35
C MET A 344 4.18 -1.92 -4.79
N ASN A 345 3.44 -2.99 -5.11
CA ASN A 345 3.57 -3.66 -6.40
C ASN A 345 2.51 -3.24 -7.42
N PHE A 346 1.32 -2.85 -6.96
CA PHE A 346 0.17 -2.58 -7.82
C PHE A 346 -0.44 -1.19 -7.61
N GLY A 347 0.03 -0.41 -6.61
CA GLY A 347 -0.50 0.92 -6.31
C GLY A 347 -1.90 0.90 -5.73
N LEU A 348 -2.34 -0.26 -5.22
CA LEU A 348 -3.65 -0.44 -4.62
C LEU A 348 -3.63 0.02 -3.16
N GLU A 349 -4.48 0.99 -2.83
CA GLU A 349 -4.67 1.45 -1.45
C GLU A 349 -5.36 0.37 -0.59
N PRO A 350 -5.16 0.39 0.75
CA PRO A 350 -5.84 -0.52 1.66
C PRO A 350 -7.37 -0.55 1.46
N TRP A 351 -7.96 -1.73 1.39
CA TRP A 351 -9.41 -1.94 1.16
C TRP A 351 -10.16 -2.37 2.43
N ASN A 352 -9.47 -2.47 3.57
CA ASN A 352 -10.03 -2.93 4.83
C ASN A 352 -10.85 -1.89 5.63
N GLU A 353 -11.08 -0.66 5.14
CA GLU A 353 -11.69 0.41 5.93
C GLU A 353 -13.01 0.00 6.59
N LYS A 354 -13.84 -0.74 5.85
CA LYS A 354 -15.17 -1.18 6.29
C LYS A 354 -15.14 -2.41 7.22
N VAL A 355 -14.02 -3.12 7.27
CA VAL A 355 -13.91 -4.45 7.90
C VAL A 355 -12.94 -4.45 9.09
N SER A 356 -11.88 -3.64 9.03
CA SER A 356 -10.74 -3.63 9.98
C SER A 356 -11.13 -3.46 11.44
N SER A 357 -12.18 -2.71 11.76
CA SER A 357 -12.68 -2.55 13.14
C SER A 357 -13.27 -3.84 13.70
N PHE A 358 -13.83 -4.70 12.85
CA PHE A 358 -14.49 -5.94 13.23
C PHE A 358 -13.51 -7.11 13.36
N LEU A 359 -12.33 -7.04 12.73
CA LEU A 359 -11.28 -8.06 12.81
C LEU A 359 -10.49 -8.05 14.13
N LYS A 360 -10.58 -6.95 14.90
CA LYS A 360 -9.82 -6.80 16.15
C LYS A 360 -10.37 -7.73 17.24
N ALA A 361 -9.47 -8.51 17.83
CA ALA A 361 -9.74 -9.37 18.99
C ALA A 361 -8.69 -9.18 20.08
N ARG A 362 -9.08 -9.37 21.35
CA ARG A 362 -8.16 -9.27 22.50
C ARG A 362 -7.51 -10.61 22.80
N GLY A 363 -6.49 -10.97 22.00
CA GLY A 363 -5.72 -12.21 22.14
C GLY A 363 -5.98 -13.23 21.04
N GLY A 364 -5.10 -14.23 20.92
CA GLY A 364 -5.10 -15.14 19.76
C GLY A 364 -6.28 -16.12 19.68
N ASN A 365 -6.93 -16.44 20.80
CA ASN A 365 -8.13 -17.28 20.87
C ASN A 365 -9.41 -16.46 21.08
N ALA A 366 -9.30 -15.12 21.07
CA ALA A 366 -10.45 -14.28 21.31
C ALA A 366 -11.29 -14.16 20.03
N PHE A 367 -12.59 -14.03 20.23
CA PHE A 367 -13.53 -13.76 19.15
C PHE A 367 -13.40 -12.31 18.70
N ASN A 368 -13.36 -12.13 17.38
CA ASN A 368 -13.58 -10.84 16.75
C ASN A 368 -15.10 -10.62 16.54
N THR A 369 -15.48 -9.52 15.89
CA THR A 369 -16.89 -9.21 15.62
C THR A 369 -17.23 -9.22 14.14
N ILE A 370 -16.47 -9.97 13.34
CA ILE A 370 -16.57 -10.02 11.86
C ILE A 370 -17.98 -10.36 11.35
N GLN A 371 -18.76 -11.13 12.09
CA GLN A 371 -20.13 -11.48 11.72
C GLN A 371 -21.09 -10.29 11.71
N LYS A 372 -20.68 -9.14 12.28
CA LYS A 372 -21.45 -7.89 12.25
C LYS A 372 -21.21 -7.08 10.97
N VAL A 373 -20.21 -7.45 10.16
CA VAL A 373 -19.95 -6.83 8.86
C VAL A 373 -21.08 -7.21 7.90
N PRO A 374 -21.66 -6.27 7.13
CA PRO A 374 -22.61 -6.61 6.09
C PRO A 374 -22.00 -7.63 5.11
N ASN A 375 -22.71 -8.73 4.82
CA ASN A 375 -22.18 -9.84 4.01
C ASN A 375 -21.53 -9.38 2.70
N ARG A 376 -22.15 -8.42 1.99
CA ARG A 376 -21.58 -7.90 0.73
C ARG A 376 -20.21 -7.27 0.93
N GLU A 377 -20.01 -6.49 1.99
CA GLU A 377 -18.73 -5.82 2.26
C GLU A 377 -17.66 -6.83 2.66
N LEU A 378 -18.02 -7.84 3.47
CA LEU A 378 -17.13 -8.93 3.85
C LEU A 378 -16.68 -9.75 2.64
N LEU A 379 -17.60 -10.10 1.74
CA LEU A 379 -17.29 -10.90 0.55
C LEU A 379 -16.46 -10.13 -0.48
N LEU A 380 -16.67 -8.81 -0.61
CA LEU A 380 -15.80 -7.98 -1.44
C LEU A 380 -14.39 -7.90 -0.84
N TYR A 381 -14.27 -7.67 0.47
CA TYR A 381 -12.98 -7.64 1.17
C TYR A 381 -12.20 -8.96 0.96
N ASN A 382 -12.80 -10.07 1.34
CA ASN A 382 -12.20 -11.41 1.23
C ASN A 382 -11.90 -11.78 -0.24
N GLY A 383 -12.76 -11.39 -1.18
CA GLY A 383 -12.53 -11.59 -2.62
C GLY A 383 -11.30 -10.84 -3.14
N ILE A 384 -11.08 -9.60 -2.70
CA ILE A 384 -9.90 -8.82 -3.07
C ILE A 384 -8.64 -9.48 -2.50
N ASP A 385 -8.68 -10.03 -1.29
CA ASP A 385 -7.52 -10.70 -0.69
C ASP A 385 -7.01 -11.85 -1.56
N SER A 386 -7.88 -12.76 -2.00
CA SER A 386 -7.46 -13.87 -2.87
C SER A 386 -7.08 -13.43 -4.28
N LEU A 387 -7.68 -12.35 -4.82
CA LEU A 387 -7.27 -11.74 -6.10
C LEU A 387 -5.83 -11.19 -6.03
N ILE A 388 -5.56 -10.38 -5.01
CA ILE A 388 -4.25 -9.74 -4.83
C ILE A 388 -3.20 -10.77 -4.46
N GLN A 389 -3.53 -11.73 -3.61
CA GLN A 389 -2.69 -12.88 -3.32
C GLN A 389 -2.31 -13.65 -4.59
N TYR A 390 -3.27 -13.89 -5.49
CA TYR A 390 -2.98 -14.54 -6.77
C TYR A 390 -2.02 -13.69 -7.62
N LYS A 391 -2.35 -12.40 -7.83
CA LYS A 391 -1.49 -11.47 -8.60
C LYS A 391 -0.07 -11.42 -8.03
N LEU A 392 0.06 -11.33 -6.70
CA LEU A 392 1.34 -11.29 -5.99
C LEU A 392 2.12 -12.61 -6.13
N ALA A 393 1.45 -13.76 -6.02
CA ALA A 393 2.09 -15.06 -6.24
C ALA A 393 2.68 -15.15 -7.66
N ILE A 394 1.95 -14.68 -8.68
CA ILE A 394 2.48 -14.69 -10.05
C ILE A 394 3.66 -13.73 -10.21
N LEU A 395 3.58 -12.53 -9.63
CA LEU A 395 4.67 -11.55 -9.65
C LEU A 395 5.94 -12.10 -8.99
N GLN A 396 5.79 -12.85 -7.91
CA GLN A 396 6.88 -13.49 -7.18
C GLN A 396 7.44 -14.74 -7.87
N GLY A 397 6.80 -15.23 -8.95
CA GLY A 397 7.30 -16.35 -9.74
C GLY A 397 6.61 -17.70 -9.48
N ALA A 398 5.45 -17.75 -8.84
CA ALA A 398 4.76 -19.02 -8.54
C ALA A 398 4.34 -19.84 -9.77
N ASN A 399 4.33 -19.27 -10.97
CA ASN A 399 4.05 -19.96 -12.23
C ASN A 399 5.30 -20.48 -12.95
N GLN A 400 6.49 -20.11 -12.50
CA GLN A 400 7.75 -20.76 -12.87
C GLN A 400 7.86 -22.10 -12.12
#